data_AF-A0AAF0F4J2-F1
#
_entry.id   AF-A0AAF0F4J2-F1
#
_cell.length_a   1.000
_cell.length_b   1.000
_cell.length_c   1.000
_cell.angle_alpha   90.00
_cell.angle_beta   90.00
_cell.angle_gamma   90.00
#
_symmetry.space_group_name_H-M   'P 1'
#
loop_
_entity.id
_entity.type
_entity.pdbx_description
1 polymer ?
#
loop_
_entity_poly.entity_id
_entity_poly.type
_entity_poly.pdbx_seq_one_letter_code
_entity_poly.pdbx_strand_id
1 'polypeptide(L)'
;MSGAAQDVRKALLKLAQTWPKDPLRPNLDFGEAIRRATEVELSSGAARVNIAEARKSLAALERIRSSESLREYPTPRNVLHPASSPNYYGQLVEAMGRVARGQSVAPSLGQRMRRFFGM
;
A
#
# COMPACT_ATOMS: atom_id res chain seq x y z
N MET A 1 20.91 -15.54 -19.89
CA MET A 1 20.67 -14.49 -18.86
C MET A 1 21.64 -14.73 -17.72
N SER A 2 22.29 -13.68 -17.20
CA SER A 2 23.19 -13.80 -16.02
C SER A 2 22.42 -14.37 -14.82
N GLY A 3 23.06 -15.27 -14.04
CA GLY A 3 22.45 -15.86 -12.84
C GLY A 3 21.93 -14.80 -11.87
N ALA A 4 22.65 -13.68 -11.72
CA ALA A 4 22.26 -12.57 -10.85
C ALA A 4 20.94 -11.90 -11.28
N ALA A 5 20.63 -11.83 -12.57
CA ALA A 5 19.37 -11.26 -13.06
C ALA A 5 18.18 -12.18 -12.74
N GLN A 6 18.40 -13.49 -12.84
CA GLN A 6 17.40 -14.50 -12.49
C GLN A 6 17.10 -14.50 -10.98
N ASP A 7 18.11 -14.28 -10.14
CA ASP A 7 17.91 -14.22 -8.69
C ASP A 7 17.07 -13.00 -8.28
N VAL A 8 17.39 -11.82 -8.82
CA VAL A 8 16.61 -10.59 -8.57
C VAL A 8 15.18 -10.74 -9.08
N ARG A 9 15.00 -11.32 -10.28
CA ARG A 9 13.66 -11.63 -10.82
C ARG A 9 12.86 -12.52 -9.88
N LYS A 10 13.44 -13.62 -9.40
CA LYS A 10 12.78 -14.53 -8.45
C LYS A 10 12.40 -13.81 -7.16
N ALA A 11 13.28 -12.96 -6.63
CA ALA A 11 13.02 -12.20 -5.41
C ALA A 11 11.86 -11.21 -5.59
N LEU A 12 11.84 -10.45 -6.69
CA LEU A 12 10.75 -9.51 -7.00
C LEU A 12 9.41 -10.23 -7.21
N LEU A 13 9.40 -11.37 -7.91
CA LEU A 13 8.18 -12.16 -8.09
C LEU A 13 7.66 -12.72 -6.76
N LYS A 14 8.56 -13.17 -5.87
CA LYS A 14 8.18 -13.58 -4.51
C LYS A 14 7.63 -12.41 -3.71
N LEU A 15 8.27 -11.25 -3.79
CA LEU A 15 7.85 -10.03 -3.10
C LEU A 15 6.45 -9.60 -3.54
N ALA A 16 6.18 -9.61 -4.85
CA ALA A 16 4.89 -9.31 -5.45
C ALA A 16 3.74 -10.16 -4.87
N GLN A 17 3.98 -11.45 -4.63
CA GLN A 17 2.97 -12.35 -4.03
C GLN A 17 2.67 -12.02 -2.56
N THR A 18 3.64 -11.47 -1.84
CA THR A 18 3.49 -11.09 -0.43
C THR A 18 2.93 -9.69 -0.22
N TRP A 19 2.68 -8.94 -1.31
CA TRP A 19 2.17 -7.58 -1.21
C TRP A 19 0.69 -7.60 -0.76
N PRO A 20 0.28 -6.73 0.19
CA PRO A 20 -1.11 -6.68 0.63
C PRO A 20 -2.05 -6.30 -0.52
N LYS A 21 -3.22 -6.93 -0.54
CA LYS A 21 -4.31 -6.57 -1.47
C LYS A 21 -4.95 -5.26 -1.02
N ASP A 22 -5.34 -4.43 -1.97
CA ASP A 22 -6.07 -3.19 -1.71
C ASP A 22 -7.59 -3.44 -1.79
N PRO A 23 -8.31 -3.49 -0.66
CA PRO A 23 -9.74 -3.73 -0.66
C PRO A 23 -10.56 -2.52 -1.13
N LEU A 24 -9.99 -1.31 -1.13
CA LEU A 24 -10.68 -0.10 -1.57
C LEU A 24 -10.62 0.07 -3.08
N ARG A 25 -9.59 -0.51 -3.72
CA ARG A 25 -9.37 -0.44 -5.16
C ARG A 25 -9.16 -1.85 -5.72
N PRO A 26 -10.23 -2.66 -5.85
CA PRO A 26 -10.12 -4.07 -6.24
C PRO A 26 -9.50 -4.28 -7.63
N ASN A 27 -9.56 -3.27 -8.50
CA ASN A 27 -8.95 -3.31 -9.84
C ASN A 27 -7.48 -2.85 -9.87
N LEU A 28 -6.92 -2.41 -8.74
CA LEU A 28 -5.54 -1.90 -8.61
C LEU A 28 -4.78 -2.77 -7.61
N ASP A 29 -4.08 -3.78 -8.13
CA ASP A 29 -3.22 -4.65 -7.33
C ASP A 29 -1.74 -4.26 -7.55
N PHE A 30 -1.12 -3.74 -6.49
CA PHE A 30 0.28 -3.33 -6.56
C PHE A 30 1.23 -4.52 -6.69
N GLY A 31 0.88 -5.68 -6.14
CA GLY A 31 1.66 -6.91 -6.34
C GLY A 31 1.67 -7.31 -7.82
N GLU A 32 0.53 -7.18 -8.48
CA GLU A 32 0.41 -7.44 -9.92
C GLU A 32 1.19 -6.41 -10.75
N ALA A 33 1.21 -5.14 -10.34
CA ALA A 33 2.04 -4.12 -10.97
C ALA A 33 3.54 -4.45 -10.88
N ILE A 34 4.02 -4.87 -9.69
CA ILE A 34 5.41 -5.32 -9.48
C ILE A 34 5.70 -6.54 -10.37
N ARG A 35 4.80 -7.53 -10.40
CA ARG A 35 4.94 -8.73 -11.23
C ARG A 35 5.09 -8.35 -12.71
N ARG A 36 4.19 -7.51 -13.22
CA ARG A 36 4.20 -7.08 -14.63
C ARG A 36 5.46 -6.30 -14.97
N ALA A 37 5.88 -5.34 -14.13
CA ALA A 37 7.11 -4.59 -14.34
C ALA A 37 8.34 -5.52 -14.35
N THR A 38 8.39 -6.46 -13.40
CA THR A 38 9.45 -7.47 -13.32
C THR A 38 9.54 -8.31 -14.60
N GLU A 39 8.41 -8.78 -15.14
CA GLU A 39 8.42 -9.55 -16.38
C GLU A 39 8.85 -8.70 -17.59
N VAL A 40 8.38 -7.45 -17.68
CA VAL A 40 8.76 -6.55 -18.79
C VAL A 40 10.26 -6.25 -18.76
N GLU A 41 10.79 -5.91 -17.60
CA GLU A 41 12.18 -5.46 -17.46
C GLU A 41 13.18 -6.62 -17.45
N LEU A 42 12.83 -7.76 -16.85
CA LEU A 42 13.78 -8.86 -16.59
C LEU A 42 13.55 -10.11 -17.43
N SER A 43 12.51 -10.24 -18.26
CA SER A 43 12.25 -11.49 -19.03
C SER A 43 12.82 -11.51 -20.44
N SER A 44 13.36 -10.41 -20.97
CA SER A 44 13.97 -10.36 -22.30
C SER A 44 15.47 -10.14 -22.23
N GLY A 45 16.25 -10.99 -22.93
CA GLY A 45 17.70 -10.87 -23.07
C GLY A 45 18.18 -9.61 -23.82
N ALA A 46 17.30 -8.64 -24.05
CA ALA A 46 17.51 -7.44 -24.84
C ALA A 46 17.67 -6.15 -24.02
N ALA A 47 17.32 -6.14 -22.73
CA ALA A 47 17.53 -4.95 -21.91
C ALA A 47 18.88 -5.05 -21.20
N ARG A 48 19.71 -4.00 -21.36
CA ARG A 48 20.76 -3.65 -20.40
C ARG A 48 20.09 -3.33 -19.06
N VAL A 49 19.52 -4.33 -18.38
CA VAL A 49 18.99 -4.14 -17.04
C VAL A 49 20.19 -3.77 -16.19
N ASN A 50 20.16 -2.55 -15.65
CA ASN A 50 21.08 -2.19 -14.61
C ASN A 50 20.71 -3.03 -13.38
N ILE A 51 21.36 -4.18 -13.23
CA ILE A 51 21.13 -5.11 -12.12
C ILE A 51 21.32 -4.40 -10.77
N ALA A 52 22.20 -3.39 -10.70
CA ALA A 52 22.37 -2.59 -9.50
C ALA A 52 21.10 -1.79 -9.19
N GLU A 53 20.44 -1.23 -10.21
CA GLU A 53 19.18 -0.50 -10.02
C GLU A 53 18.02 -1.44 -9.66
N ALA A 54 17.90 -2.59 -10.32
CA ALA A 54 16.91 -3.60 -9.97
C ALA A 54 17.06 -4.09 -8.52
N ARG A 55 18.30 -4.24 -8.04
CA ARG A 55 18.59 -4.57 -6.63
C ARG A 55 18.21 -3.44 -5.66
N LYS A 56 18.45 -2.18 -6.01
CA LYS A 56 18.01 -1.03 -5.19
C LYS A 56 16.48 -0.98 -5.12
N SER A 57 15.79 -1.18 -6.23
CA SER A 57 14.32 -1.23 -6.27
C SER A 57 13.77 -2.35 -5.40
N LEU A 58 14.36 -3.55 -5.47
CA LEU A 58 14.00 -4.67 -4.59
C LEU A 58 14.15 -4.28 -3.11
N ALA A 59 15.29 -3.72 -2.72
CA ALA A 59 15.52 -3.28 -1.35
C ALA A 59 14.52 -2.20 -0.92
N ALA A 60 14.26 -1.19 -1.76
CA ALA A 60 13.30 -0.14 -1.47
C ALA A 60 11.87 -0.70 -1.26
N LEU A 61 11.45 -1.63 -2.12
CA LEU A 61 10.15 -2.29 -1.99
C LEU A 61 10.05 -3.12 -0.70
N GLU A 62 11.10 -3.83 -0.31
CA GLU A 62 11.14 -4.54 0.98
C GLU A 62 11.04 -3.60 2.19
N ARG A 63 11.70 -2.42 2.13
CA ARG A 63 11.62 -1.39 3.17
C ARG A 63 10.22 -0.81 3.30
N ILE A 64 9.56 -0.52 2.17
CA ILE A 64 8.16 -0.06 2.15
C ILE A 64 7.24 -1.13 2.75
N ARG A 65 7.37 -2.38 2.30
CA ARG A 65 6.54 -3.50 2.77
C ARG A 65 6.69 -3.74 4.28
N SER A 66 7.91 -3.65 4.79
CA SER A 66 8.20 -3.81 6.23
C SER A 66 7.89 -2.56 7.07
N SER A 67 7.30 -1.52 6.46
CA SER A 67 6.97 -0.26 7.12
C SER A 67 8.15 0.33 7.91
N GLU A 68 9.37 0.17 7.39
CA GLU A 68 10.59 0.61 8.08
C GLU A 68 10.59 2.13 8.31
N SER A 69 10.23 2.91 7.29
CA SER A 69 10.16 4.36 7.39
C SER A 69 9.15 4.86 8.43
N LEU A 70 8.05 4.14 8.62
CA LEU A 70 7.06 4.47 9.66
C LEU A 70 7.61 4.20 11.07
N ARG A 71 8.49 3.20 11.22
CA ARG A 71 9.16 2.89 12.49
C ARG A 71 10.26 3.90 12.81
N GLU A 72 11.01 4.32 11.80
CA GLU A 72 12.11 5.29 11.94
C GLU A 72 11.57 6.71 12.19
N TYR A 73 10.51 7.10 11.49
CA TYR A 73 9.89 8.43 11.56
C TYR A 73 8.40 8.30 11.89
N PRO A 74 8.05 7.99 13.16
CA PRO A 74 6.66 7.81 13.55
C PRO A 74 5.87 9.10 13.44
N THR A 75 4.63 9.01 12.97
CA THR A 75 3.72 10.16 12.90
C THR A 75 3.32 10.59 14.31
N PRO A 76 3.53 11.86 14.70
CA PRO A 76 3.28 12.30 16.06
C PRO A 76 1.77 12.36 16.37
N ARG A 77 1.41 12.17 17.65
CA ARG A 77 0.00 12.03 18.08
C ARG A 77 -0.86 13.24 17.74
N ASN A 78 -0.33 14.45 17.83
CA ASN A 78 -1.04 15.68 17.50
C ASN A 78 -1.42 15.78 16.01
N VAL A 79 -0.68 15.11 15.12
CA VAL A 79 -1.02 15.00 13.70
C VAL A 79 -2.13 13.97 13.49
N LEU A 80 -2.09 12.85 14.22
CA LEU A 80 -3.14 11.81 14.16
C LEU A 80 -4.42 12.19 14.91
N HIS A 81 -4.36 13.14 15.84
CA HIS A 81 -5.47 13.62 16.65
C HIS A 81 -5.45 15.15 16.73
N PRO A 82 -5.84 15.85 15.63
CA PRO A 82 -5.87 17.30 15.63
C PRO A 82 -6.93 17.83 16.59
N ALA A 83 -6.68 18.97 17.23
CA ALA A 83 -7.59 19.56 18.22
C ALA A 83 -9.00 19.85 17.69
N SER A 84 -9.11 20.20 16.40
CA SER A 84 -10.39 20.45 15.73
C SER A 84 -11.23 19.19 15.51
N SER A 85 -10.59 18.01 15.41
CA SER A 85 -11.29 16.73 15.23
C SER A 85 -10.43 15.55 15.71
N PRO A 86 -10.41 15.29 17.03
CA PRO A 86 -9.53 14.27 17.61
C PRO A 86 -9.80 12.86 17.09
N ASN A 87 -11.03 12.58 16.66
CA ASN A 87 -11.44 11.24 16.20
C ASN A 87 -11.46 11.08 14.66
N TYR A 88 -10.99 12.07 13.90
CA TYR A 88 -11.12 12.10 12.44
C TYR A 88 -10.52 10.86 11.76
N TYR A 89 -9.23 10.60 11.98
CA TYR A 89 -8.54 9.48 11.32
C TYR A 89 -9.06 8.12 11.82
N GLY A 90 -9.49 8.02 13.08
CA GLY A 90 -10.15 6.81 13.60
C GLY A 90 -11.45 6.50 12.85
N GLN A 91 -12.33 7.50 12.69
CA GLN A 91 -13.57 7.36 11.91
C GLN A 91 -13.29 7.02 10.43
N LEU A 92 -12.21 7.58 9.86
CA LEU A 92 -11.81 7.30 8.49
C LEU A 92 -11.37 5.83 8.33
N VAL A 93 -10.54 5.31 9.23
CA VAL A 93 -10.09 3.91 9.22
C VAL A 93 -11.27 2.94 9.36
N GLU A 94 -12.22 3.24 10.26
CA GLU A 94 -13.44 2.45 10.41
C GLU A 94 -14.32 2.47 9.15
N ALA A 95 -14.45 3.65 8.52
CA ALA A 95 -15.19 3.80 7.27
C ALA A 95 -14.53 2.97 6.14
N MET A 96 -13.20 3.04 6.01
CA MET A 96 -12.45 2.22 5.06
C MET A 96 -12.64 0.72 5.33
N GLY A 97 -12.59 0.29 6.60
CA GLY A 97 -12.83 -1.09 6.99
C GLY A 97 -14.25 -1.58 6.66
N ARG A 98 -15.26 -0.71 6.76
CA ARG A 98 -16.64 -1.00 6.33
C ARG A 98 -16.73 -1.17 4.82
N VAL A 99 -16.15 -0.26 4.05
CA VAL A 99 -16.10 -0.35 2.57
C VAL A 99 -15.40 -1.63 2.13
N ALA A 100 -14.27 -1.97 2.76
CA ALA A 100 -13.53 -3.19 2.48
C ALA A 100 -14.36 -4.48 2.69
N ARG A 101 -15.36 -4.46 3.58
CA ARG A 101 -16.30 -5.56 3.82
C ARG A 101 -17.57 -5.48 2.95
N GLY A 102 -17.65 -4.54 2.02
CA GLY A 102 -18.85 -4.28 1.21
C GLY A 102 -19.99 -3.60 1.98
N GLN A 103 -19.72 -3.02 3.16
CA GLN A 103 -20.72 -2.33 3.97
C GLN A 103 -20.86 -0.86 3.54
N SER A 104 -22.09 -0.33 3.60
CA SER A 104 -22.35 1.08 3.30
C SER A 104 -21.69 2.01 4.33
N VAL A 105 -21.12 3.11 3.82
CA VAL A 105 -20.54 4.22 4.60
C VAL A 105 -21.51 5.38 4.79
N ALA A 106 -22.71 5.31 4.20
CA ALA A 106 -23.69 6.37 4.33
C ALA A 106 -24.12 6.51 5.80
N PRO A 107 -24.02 7.73 6.39
CA PRO A 107 -24.51 7.97 7.74
C PRO A 107 -26.01 7.70 7.77
N SER A 108 -26.48 7.00 8.81
CA SER A 108 -27.91 6.78 9.01
C SER A 108 -28.63 8.12 9.18
N LEU A 109 -29.94 8.15 8.95
CA LEU A 109 -30.76 9.37 9.08
C LEU A 109 -30.56 10.04 10.45
N GLY A 110 -30.51 9.25 11.53
CA GLY A 110 -30.23 9.74 12.89
C GLY A 110 -28.81 10.27 13.07
N GLN A 111 -27.82 9.67 12.41
CA GLN A 111 -26.43 10.13 12.46
C GLN A 111 -26.22 11.44 11.69
N ARG A 112 -26.99 11.66 10.61
CA ARG A 112 -27.04 12.92 9.86
C ARG A 112 -27.66 14.03 10.70
N MET A 113 -28.79 13.76 11.37
CA MET A 113 -29.43 14.70 12.29
C MET A 113 -28.48 15.09 13.42
N ARG A 114 -27.79 14.12 14.03
CA ARG A 114 -26.84 14.35 15.12
C ARG A 114 -25.65 15.23 14.72
N ARG A 115 -25.10 15.02 13.52
CA ARG A 115 -24.06 15.89 12.93
C ARG A 115 -24.55 17.32 12.62
N PHE A 116 -25.81 17.48 12.24
CA PHE A 116 -26.39 18.80 11.91
C PHE A 116 -26.77 19.61 13.16
N PHE A 117 -27.19 18.92 14.24
CA PHE A 117 -27.67 19.55 15.47
C PHE A 117 -26.67 19.52 16.64
N GLY A 118 -25.45 18.99 16.44
CA GLY A 118 -24.35 19.12 17.41
C GLY A 118 -24.51 18.35 18.73
N MET A 119 -25.33 17.29 18.76
CA MET A 119 -25.52 16.39 19.92
C MET A 119 -24.87 15.01 19.73
#